data_AF-A0A9D1KBU4-F1
#
_entry.id   AF-A0A9D1KBU4-F1
#
_cell.length_a   1.000
_cell.length_b   1.000
_cell.length_c   1.000
_cell.angle_alpha   90.00
_cell.angle_beta   90.00
_cell.angle_gamma   90.00
#
_symmetry.space_group_name_H-M   'P 1'
#
loop_
_entity.id
_entity.type
_entity.pdbx_description
1 polymer ?
#
loop_
_entity_poly.entity_id
_entity_poly.type
_entity_poly.pdbx_seq_one_letter_code
_entity_poly.pdbx_strand_id
1 'polypeptide(L)'
;MKIKELKKERLLFSYNVFYHQHCPLDYLLEEAYALKKINILTLGTGECCFFSSKQPFDSEAINWSYTLQDQELVFGNLNELKNAFKLLNNHPYPTLVIITCIPSMMNLDIENLIQQYPKFILIHAPCFKLIHSMDILSDFYDQIFKNCTLTIENKISLIENKSYTYDEIISLLSSQTIIVQNIYFLKLLQSLKKRYPITMIDNTRIQELSFYFKYKDLLSIDEKKLIFIQKNLPKIDRTKKYAIQSKYAASLAYFLSKYHIFVDKLYLPYYSDYIYQELKKLNPEVEIFFYSSIETNVLSLQESDAKKPIDALYQFIEVIACH
;
A
#
# COMPACT_ATOMS: atom_id res chain seq x y z
N MET A 1 19.86 -15.33 -47.97
CA MET A 1 19.18 -14.83 -46.75
C MET A 1 19.96 -15.35 -45.55
N LYS A 2 20.74 -14.51 -44.86
CA LYS A 2 21.51 -14.95 -43.67
C LYS A 2 20.57 -14.97 -42.47
N ILE A 3 20.38 -16.14 -41.87
CA ILE A 3 19.71 -16.28 -40.57
C ILE A 3 20.59 -15.50 -39.58
N LYS A 4 20.03 -14.47 -38.92
CA LYS A 4 20.73 -13.78 -37.82
C LYS A 4 21.05 -14.84 -36.77
N GLU A 5 22.34 -15.05 -36.50
CA GLU A 5 22.78 -15.89 -35.38
C GLU A 5 22.21 -15.31 -34.08
N LEU A 6 21.27 -16.02 -33.47
CA LEU A 6 20.76 -15.70 -32.15
C LEU A 6 21.86 -16.01 -31.14
N LYS A 7 22.50 -14.97 -30.59
CA LYS A 7 23.37 -15.13 -29.43
C LYS A 7 22.50 -15.34 -28.19
N LYS A 8 22.66 -16.50 -27.56
CA LYS A 8 22.07 -16.79 -26.25
C LYS A 8 22.86 -16.00 -25.21
N GLU A 9 22.37 -14.82 -24.85
CA GLU A 9 22.94 -14.08 -23.72
C GLU A 9 22.66 -14.86 -22.43
N ARG A 10 23.67 -14.93 -21.57
CA ARG A 10 23.54 -15.52 -20.25
C ARG A 10 22.63 -14.60 -19.44
N LEU A 11 21.45 -15.09 -19.05
CA LEU A 11 20.69 -14.47 -17.96
C LEU A 11 21.67 -14.28 -16.80
N LEU A 12 21.84 -13.03 -16.36
CA LEU A 12 22.65 -12.71 -15.18
C LEU A 12 22.20 -13.60 -14.02
N PHE A 13 23.15 -14.03 -13.19
CA PHE A 13 22.85 -14.86 -12.02
C PHE A 13 21.72 -14.21 -11.22
N SER A 14 20.67 -14.99 -10.91
CA SER A 14 19.67 -14.60 -9.93
C SER A 14 20.39 -14.43 -8.59
N TYR A 15 20.62 -13.19 -8.18
CA TYR A 15 21.24 -12.88 -6.90
C TYR A 15 20.41 -13.47 -5.75
N ASN A 16 21.08 -13.93 -4.69
CA ASN A 16 20.42 -14.11 -3.39
C ASN A 16 20.08 -12.71 -2.85
N VAL A 17 18.89 -12.23 -3.15
CA VAL A 17 18.36 -11.02 -2.53
C VAL A 17 17.92 -11.43 -1.13
N PHE A 18 18.61 -10.93 -0.09
CA PHE A 18 18.13 -11.02 1.30
C PHE A 18 16.96 -10.05 1.49
N TYR A 19 15.84 -10.36 0.85
CA TYR A 19 14.61 -9.60 0.98
C TYR A 19 13.75 -10.30 2.01
N HIS A 20 13.65 -9.72 3.21
CA HIS A 20 12.81 -10.22 4.31
C HIS A 20 11.34 -9.86 4.06
N GLN A 21 10.86 -10.05 2.83
CA GLN A 21 9.48 -9.75 2.50
C GLN A 21 8.66 -11.00 2.50
N HIS A 22 7.67 -10.99 3.38
CA HIS A 22 6.64 -11.99 3.41
C HIS A 22 5.81 -11.94 2.12
N CYS A 23 5.20 -13.07 1.77
CA CYS A 23 4.26 -13.17 0.66
C CYS A 23 3.03 -12.25 0.93
N PRO A 24 2.35 -11.71 -0.11
CA PRO A 24 1.12 -10.93 0.08
C PRO A 24 0.06 -11.61 0.96
N LEU A 25 0.01 -12.95 0.96
CA LEU A 25 -0.87 -13.74 1.83
C LEU A 25 -0.69 -13.39 3.31
N ASP A 26 0.55 -13.19 3.76
CA ASP A 26 0.87 -12.95 5.17
C ASP A 26 0.23 -11.64 5.66
N TYR A 27 0.45 -10.55 4.93
CA TYR A 27 -0.17 -9.24 5.22
C TYR A 27 -1.70 -9.29 5.20
N LEU A 28 -2.28 -10.06 4.27
CA LEU A 28 -3.74 -10.24 4.22
C LEU A 28 -4.27 -10.98 5.45
N LEU A 29 -3.57 -12.01 5.92
CA LEU A 29 -3.96 -12.77 7.12
C LEU A 29 -3.86 -11.89 8.38
N GLU A 30 -2.81 -11.10 8.52
CA GLU A 30 -2.64 -10.17 9.64
C GLU A 30 -3.75 -9.11 9.69
N GLU A 31 -4.03 -8.45 8.56
CA GLU A 31 -5.08 -7.44 8.50
C GLU A 31 -6.48 -8.03 8.70
N ALA A 32 -6.77 -9.17 8.08
CA ALA A 32 -8.05 -9.83 8.25
C ALA A 32 -8.26 -10.37 9.68
N TYR A 33 -7.19 -10.82 10.34
CA TYR A 33 -7.22 -11.15 11.77
C TYR A 33 -7.62 -9.93 12.60
N ALA A 34 -7.01 -8.77 12.34
CA ALA A 34 -7.31 -7.52 13.06
C ALA A 34 -8.78 -7.08 12.89
N LEU A 35 -9.40 -7.35 11.72
CA LEU A 35 -10.79 -6.97 11.45
C LEU A 35 -11.82 -7.69 12.34
N LYS A 36 -11.53 -8.89 12.84
CA LYS A 36 -12.39 -9.75 13.70
C LYS A 36 -13.74 -10.21 13.13
N LYS A 37 -14.29 -9.57 12.10
CA LYS A 37 -15.62 -9.84 11.50
C LYS A 37 -15.56 -10.32 10.06
N ILE A 38 -14.47 -11.01 9.70
CA ILE A 38 -14.28 -11.55 8.35
C ILE A 38 -13.72 -12.96 8.45
N ASN A 39 -14.33 -13.89 7.74
CA ASN A 39 -13.76 -15.21 7.56
C ASN A 39 -12.69 -15.16 6.47
N ILE A 40 -11.77 -16.11 6.49
CA ILE A 40 -10.77 -16.29 5.44
C ILE A 40 -10.91 -17.69 4.86
N LEU A 41 -10.76 -17.77 3.54
CA LEU A 41 -10.53 -19.00 2.83
C LEU A 41 -9.29 -18.84 1.95
N THR A 42 -8.18 -19.45 2.36
CA THR A 42 -6.96 -19.48 1.55
C THR A 42 -7.05 -20.63 0.54
N LEU A 43 -7.03 -20.31 -0.75
CA LEU A 43 -6.95 -21.28 -1.86
C LEU A 43 -5.50 -21.38 -2.32
N GLY A 44 -4.89 -22.55 -2.13
CA GLY A 44 -3.48 -22.74 -2.47
C GLY A 44 -3.03 -24.19 -2.48
N THR A 45 -1.72 -24.36 -2.61
CA THR A 45 -1.06 -25.67 -2.45
C THR A 45 -0.55 -25.84 -1.03
N GLY A 46 -0.06 -27.05 -0.72
CA GLY A 46 0.23 -27.50 0.64
C GLY A 46 0.98 -26.49 1.53
N GLU A 47 2.01 -25.82 1.02
CA GLU A 47 2.79 -24.85 1.81
C GLU A 47 1.96 -23.65 2.26
N CYS A 48 1.30 -22.96 1.33
CA CYS A 48 0.50 -21.78 1.67
C CYS A 48 -0.65 -22.14 2.62
N CYS A 49 -1.35 -23.24 2.35
CA CYS A 49 -2.44 -23.72 3.19
C CYS A 49 -1.97 -24.13 4.59
N PHE A 50 -0.81 -24.77 4.69
CA PHE A 50 -0.22 -25.14 5.98
C PHE A 50 0.09 -23.91 6.83
N PHE A 51 0.77 -22.91 6.26
CA PHE A 51 1.11 -21.69 7.01
C PHE A 51 -0.12 -20.86 7.36
N SER A 52 -1.05 -20.66 6.42
CA SER A 52 -2.27 -19.91 6.70
C SER A 52 -3.10 -20.57 7.80
N SER A 53 -3.23 -21.90 7.81
CA SER A 53 -4.01 -22.63 8.81
C SER A 53 -3.49 -22.52 10.25
N LYS A 54 -2.21 -22.12 10.43
CA LYS A 54 -1.60 -21.94 11.75
C LYS A 54 -1.90 -20.58 12.37
N GLN A 55 -2.39 -19.61 11.59
CA GLN A 55 -2.71 -18.30 12.11
C GLN A 55 -3.96 -18.40 13.00
N PRO A 56 -3.86 -18.10 14.31
CA PRO A 56 -5.00 -18.20 15.21
C PRO A 56 -6.00 -17.09 14.91
N PHE A 57 -7.28 -17.44 14.76
CA PHE A 57 -8.38 -16.48 14.67
C PHE A 57 -9.24 -16.60 15.92
N ASP A 58 -9.83 -15.47 16.36
CA ASP A 58 -10.75 -15.43 17.49
C ASP A 58 -12.02 -16.27 17.20
N SER A 59 -12.76 -16.68 18.22
CA SER A 59 -13.85 -17.67 18.10
C SER A 59 -15.01 -17.30 17.18
N GLU A 60 -15.12 -16.05 16.76
CA GLU A 60 -16.21 -15.56 15.90
C GLU A 60 -15.88 -15.58 14.40
N ALA A 61 -14.60 -15.43 14.03
CA ALA A 61 -14.14 -15.43 12.64
C ALA A 61 -13.35 -16.71 12.36
N ILE A 62 -13.55 -17.30 11.19
CA ILE A 62 -12.93 -18.59 10.86
C ILE A 62 -11.88 -18.41 9.78
N ASN A 63 -10.71 -19.01 10.01
CA ASN A 63 -9.61 -19.08 9.05
C ASN A 63 -9.53 -20.50 8.47
N TRP A 64 -10.00 -20.67 7.25
CA TRP A 64 -9.95 -21.92 6.51
C TRP A 64 -8.88 -21.90 5.42
N SER A 65 -8.42 -23.09 5.08
CA SER A 65 -7.49 -23.31 3.97
C SER A 65 -8.00 -24.48 3.13
N TYR A 66 -8.14 -24.27 1.82
CA TYR A 66 -8.49 -25.31 0.86
C TYR A 66 -7.24 -25.65 0.05
N THR A 67 -6.72 -26.85 0.27
CA THR A 67 -5.54 -27.35 -0.45
C THR A 67 -6.00 -27.93 -1.79
N LEU A 68 -5.69 -27.22 -2.86
CA LEU A 68 -5.95 -27.66 -4.23
C LEU A 68 -5.12 -28.92 -4.53
N GLN A 69 -5.77 -29.89 -5.16
CA GLN A 69 -5.19 -31.15 -5.58
C GLN A 69 -5.15 -31.21 -7.11
N ASP A 70 -4.67 -32.34 -7.66
CA ASP A 70 -4.62 -32.56 -9.10
C ASP A 70 -6.00 -32.44 -9.78
N GLN A 71 -7.08 -32.72 -9.06
CA GLN A 71 -8.45 -32.55 -9.56
C GLN A 71 -8.71 -31.11 -10.01
N GLU A 72 -8.37 -30.12 -9.19
CA GLU A 72 -8.50 -28.72 -9.58
C GLU A 72 -7.37 -28.28 -10.50
N LEU A 73 -6.12 -28.59 -10.14
CA LEU A 73 -4.93 -28.00 -10.79
C LEU A 73 -4.68 -28.56 -12.19
N VAL A 74 -4.91 -29.86 -12.41
CA VAL A 74 -4.64 -30.53 -13.68
C VAL A 74 -5.92 -30.66 -14.50
N PHE A 75 -7.02 -31.04 -13.86
CA PHE A 75 -8.28 -31.34 -14.56
C PHE A 75 -9.29 -30.18 -14.57
N GLY A 76 -9.02 -29.09 -13.84
CA GLY A 76 -9.96 -27.96 -13.75
C GLY A 76 -11.29 -28.32 -13.10
N ASN A 77 -11.36 -29.44 -12.37
CA ASN A 77 -12.59 -29.93 -11.75
C ASN A 77 -12.85 -29.21 -10.43
N LEU A 78 -13.70 -28.19 -10.44
CA LEU A 78 -14.00 -27.35 -9.28
C LEU A 78 -15.18 -27.84 -8.42
N ASN A 79 -15.62 -29.09 -8.57
CA ASN A 79 -16.81 -29.60 -7.88
C ASN A 79 -16.67 -29.61 -6.35
N GLU A 80 -15.52 -30.04 -5.83
CA GLU A 80 -15.26 -30.04 -4.38
C GLU A 80 -15.14 -28.62 -3.83
N LEU A 81 -14.49 -27.72 -4.57
CA LEU A 81 -14.43 -26.30 -4.21
C LEU A 81 -15.84 -25.69 -4.15
N LYS A 82 -16.73 -26.06 -5.06
CA LYS A 82 -18.14 -25.63 -5.05
C LYS A 82 -18.88 -26.12 -3.80
N ASN A 83 -18.60 -27.33 -3.32
CA ASN A 83 -19.18 -27.83 -2.07
C ASN A 83 -18.66 -27.06 -0.85
N ALA A 84 -17.35 -26.77 -0.81
CA ALA A 84 -16.76 -25.93 0.23
C ALA A 84 -17.40 -24.54 0.24
N PHE A 85 -17.56 -23.90 -0.91
CA PHE A 85 -18.17 -22.57 -1.02
C PHE A 85 -19.60 -22.53 -0.48
N LYS A 86 -20.42 -23.55 -0.76
CA LYS A 86 -21.78 -23.65 -0.20
C LYS A 86 -21.78 -23.68 1.33
N LEU A 87 -20.87 -24.45 1.93
CA LEU A 87 -20.76 -24.54 3.39
C LEU A 87 -20.41 -23.18 4.00
N LEU A 88 -19.42 -22.51 3.42
CA LEU A 88 -18.86 -21.25 3.91
C LEU A 88 -19.82 -20.07 3.74
N ASN A 89 -20.60 -20.04 2.65
CA ASN A 89 -21.57 -18.98 2.40
C ASN A 89 -22.73 -18.95 3.42
N ASN A 90 -22.94 -20.05 4.17
CA ASN A 90 -23.93 -20.10 5.24
C ASN A 90 -23.45 -19.42 6.54
N HIS A 91 -22.17 -19.04 6.65
CA HIS A 91 -21.65 -18.35 7.84
C HIS A 91 -22.22 -16.92 7.96
N PRO A 92 -22.38 -16.37 9.19
CA PRO A 92 -22.85 -15.00 9.39
C PRO A 92 -21.95 -13.94 8.74
N TYR A 93 -20.64 -14.09 8.84
CA TYR A 93 -19.66 -13.13 8.32
C TYR A 93 -19.31 -13.34 6.83
N PRO A 94 -18.98 -12.27 6.09
CA PRO A 94 -18.38 -12.36 4.77
C PRO A 94 -17.10 -13.21 4.80
N THR A 95 -16.80 -13.86 3.68
CA THR A 95 -15.58 -14.67 3.53
C THR A 95 -14.65 -14.06 2.50
N LEU A 96 -13.46 -13.69 2.94
CA LEU A 96 -12.36 -13.29 2.08
C LEU A 96 -11.71 -14.54 1.49
N VAL A 97 -11.91 -14.75 0.19
CA VAL A 97 -11.28 -15.84 -0.56
C VAL A 97 -9.96 -15.32 -1.15
N ILE A 98 -8.85 -15.88 -0.68
CA ILE A 98 -7.50 -15.48 -1.09
C ILE A 98 -6.95 -16.53 -2.07
N ILE A 99 -6.69 -16.13 -3.31
CA ILE A 99 -6.04 -16.99 -4.31
C ILE A 99 -4.52 -16.76 -4.29
N THR A 100 -3.77 -17.80 -3.95
CA THR A 100 -2.29 -17.77 -3.87
C THR A 100 -1.61 -17.90 -5.25
N CYS A 101 -0.27 -17.99 -5.28
CA CYS A 101 0.52 -17.97 -6.52
C CYS A 101 0.15 -19.08 -7.51
N ILE A 102 0.06 -20.33 -7.06
CA ILE A 102 -0.19 -21.49 -7.94
C ILE A 102 -1.57 -21.43 -8.61
N PRO A 103 -2.70 -21.33 -7.88
CA PRO A 103 -4.00 -21.22 -8.54
C PRO A 103 -4.15 -19.96 -9.41
N SER A 104 -3.46 -18.86 -9.07
CA SER A 104 -3.43 -17.67 -9.94
C SER A 104 -2.76 -17.94 -11.29
N MET A 105 -1.75 -18.83 -11.35
CA MET A 105 -1.08 -19.20 -12.60
C MET A 105 -1.89 -20.19 -13.44
N MET A 106 -2.63 -21.10 -12.79
CA MET A 106 -3.40 -22.13 -13.49
C MET A 106 -4.65 -21.59 -14.19
N ASN A 107 -4.98 -20.31 -14.00
CA ASN A 107 -6.13 -19.63 -14.61
C ASN A 107 -7.44 -20.43 -14.46
N LEU A 108 -7.63 -21.01 -13.26
CA LEU A 108 -8.84 -21.75 -12.92
C LEU A 108 -10.04 -20.81 -12.89
N ASP A 109 -11.21 -21.30 -13.30
CA ASP A 109 -12.45 -20.51 -13.36
C ASP A 109 -13.11 -20.30 -11.98
N ILE A 110 -12.29 -19.93 -10.99
CA ILE A 110 -12.71 -19.68 -9.62
C ILE A 110 -13.48 -18.35 -9.54
N GLU A 111 -13.13 -17.36 -10.37
CA GLU A 111 -13.81 -16.06 -10.40
C GLU A 111 -15.31 -16.20 -10.71
N ASN A 112 -15.66 -16.90 -11.79
CA ASN A 112 -17.07 -17.15 -12.14
C ASN A 112 -17.78 -18.02 -11.09
N LEU A 113 -17.07 -18.92 -10.43
CA LEU A 113 -17.62 -19.72 -9.35
C LEU A 113 -17.97 -18.85 -8.14
N ILE A 114 -17.10 -17.92 -7.73
CA ILE A 114 -17.28 -17.04 -6.58
C ILE A 114 -18.44 -16.06 -6.79
N GLN A 115 -18.66 -15.58 -8.02
CA GLN A 115 -19.78 -14.66 -8.32
C GLN A 115 -21.17 -15.22 -7.95
N GLN A 116 -21.29 -16.55 -7.80
CA GLN A 116 -22.52 -17.21 -7.35
C GLN A 116 -22.77 -17.06 -5.83
N TYR A 117 -21.81 -16.53 -5.07
CA TYR A 117 -21.84 -16.45 -3.61
C TYR A 117 -21.66 -14.99 -3.14
N PRO A 118 -22.74 -14.28 -2.78
CA PRO A 118 -22.71 -12.83 -2.54
C PRO A 118 -21.91 -12.40 -1.30
N LYS A 119 -21.66 -13.33 -0.35
CA LYS A 119 -20.85 -13.05 0.84
C LYS A 119 -19.35 -13.19 0.61
N PHE A 120 -18.94 -13.60 -0.58
CA PHE A 120 -17.53 -13.83 -0.89
C PHE A 120 -16.88 -12.60 -1.47
N ILE A 121 -15.68 -12.32 -0.98
CA ILE A 121 -14.84 -11.22 -1.42
C ILE A 121 -13.57 -11.88 -1.97
N LEU A 122 -13.27 -11.66 -3.24
CA LEU A 122 -12.13 -12.28 -3.89
C LEU A 122 -10.91 -11.36 -3.91
N ILE A 123 -9.76 -11.89 -3.51
CA ILE A 123 -8.46 -11.25 -3.70
C ILE A 123 -7.47 -12.25 -4.29
N HIS A 124 -6.79 -11.82 -5.36
CA HIS A 124 -5.63 -12.54 -5.90
C HIS A 124 -4.38 -12.01 -5.21
N ALA A 125 -3.70 -12.89 -4.48
CA ALA A 125 -2.48 -12.60 -3.75
C ALA A 125 -1.26 -13.37 -4.28
N PRO A 126 -1.01 -13.44 -5.61
CA PRO A 126 0.20 -14.07 -6.11
C PRO A 126 1.43 -13.22 -5.81
N CYS A 127 2.45 -13.87 -5.27
CA CYS A 127 3.78 -13.35 -4.94
C CYS A 127 4.51 -12.68 -6.11
N PHE A 128 4.13 -12.93 -7.36
CA PHE A 128 4.82 -12.42 -8.56
C PHE A 128 4.14 -11.22 -9.24
N LYS A 129 2.97 -10.77 -8.77
CA LYS A 129 2.18 -9.73 -9.46
C LYS A 129 2.43 -8.31 -8.96
N LEU A 130 2.89 -8.18 -7.71
CA LEU A 130 3.03 -6.90 -7.04
C LEU A 130 4.48 -6.42 -7.07
N ILE A 131 4.66 -5.10 -7.02
CA ILE A 131 5.98 -4.50 -6.83
C ILE A 131 6.49 -4.81 -5.42
N HIS A 132 5.61 -4.64 -4.43
CA HIS A 132 5.86 -4.95 -3.03
C HIS A 132 4.71 -5.75 -2.45
N SER A 133 4.99 -6.71 -1.56
CA SER A 133 3.93 -7.58 -1.02
C SER A 133 2.82 -6.81 -0.29
N MET A 134 3.18 -5.76 0.46
CA MET A 134 2.20 -4.89 1.14
C MET A 134 1.30 -4.07 0.19
N ASP A 135 1.63 -3.94 -1.10
CA ASP A 135 0.77 -3.21 -2.05
C ASP A 135 -0.63 -3.84 -2.14
N ILE A 136 -0.74 -5.13 -1.78
CA ILE A 136 -2.02 -5.86 -1.72
C ILE A 136 -3.01 -5.23 -0.74
N LEU A 137 -2.52 -4.51 0.29
CA LEU A 137 -3.38 -3.91 1.31
C LEU A 137 -4.29 -2.82 0.73
N SER A 138 -3.88 -2.18 -0.37
CA SER A 138 -4.75 -1.24 -1.06
C SER A 138 -5.95 -1.93 -1.70
N ASP A 139 -5.75 -3.11 -2.29
CA ASP A 139 -6.82 -3.94 -2.82
C ASP A 139 -7.65 -4.54 -1.69
N PHE A 140 -7.04 -4.93 -0.59
CA PHE A 140 -7.72 -5.47 0.59
C PHE A 140 -8.81 -4.54 1.13
N TYR A 141 -8.43 -3.32 1.52
CA TYR A 141 -9.39 -2.38 2.09
C TYR A 141 -10.44 -1.96 1.05
N ASP A 142 -10.05 -1.77 -0.21
CA ASP A 142 -11.02 -1.46 -1.27
C ASP A 142 -12.03 -2.59 -1.46
N GLN A 143 -11.60 -3.84 -1.61
CA GLN A 143 -12.51 -4.96 -1.87
C GLN A 143 -13.49 -5.21 -0.73
N ILE A 144 -13.04 -5.09 0.52
CA ILE A 144 -13.88 -5.33 1.70
C ILE A 144 -14.88 -4.20 1.90
N PHE A 145 -14.46 -2.94 1.75
CA PHE A 145 -15.25 -1.79 2.20
C PHE A 145 -15.87 -0.97 1.07
N LYS A 146 -15.49 -1.12 -0.21
CA LYS A 146 -16.05 -0.29 -1.33
C LYS A 146 -17.57 -0.33 -1.44
N ASN A 147 -18.18 -1.41 -0.97
CA ASN A 147 -19.62 -1.65 -1.02
C ASN A 147 -20.34 -1.45 0.31
N CYS A 148 -19.64 -0.99 1.36
CA CYS A 148 -20.28 -0.75 2.64
C CYS A 148 -21.37 0.34 2.52
N THR A 149 -22.36 0.26 3.40
CA THR A 149 -23.35 1.33 3.56
C THR A 149 -22.89 2.21 4.71
N LEU A 150 -22.71 3.49 4.43
CA LEU A 150 -22.24 4.48 5.39
C LEU A 150 -23.33 5.51 5.67
N THR A 151 -23.49 5.86 6.95
CA THR A 151 -24.24 7.05 7.38
C THR A 151 -23.22 8.12 7.69
N ILE A 152 -23.16 9.16 6.85
CA ILE A 152 -22.13 10.20 7.00
C ILE A 152 -22.48 11.12 8.17
N GLU A 153 -21.55 11.22 9.11
CA GLU A 153 -21.61 12.06 10.31
C GLU A 153 -20.73 13.30 10.13
N ASN A 154 -21.13 14.43 10.74
CA ASN A 154 -20.31 15.63 10.79
C ASN A 154 -19.16 15.45 11.80
N LYS A 155 -18.17 14.66 11.37
CA LYS A 155 -17.00 14.22 12.14
C LYS A 155 -15.75 14.33 11.27
N ILE A 156 -14.62 14.60 11.91
CA ILE A 156 -13.29 14.50 11.32
C ILE A 156 -12.62 13.25 11.88
N SER A 157 -12.09 12.41 11.00
CA SER A 157 -11.34 11.20 11.36
C SER A 157 -9.96 11.20 10.75
N LEU A 158 -9.04 10.50 11.41
CA LEU A 158 -7.67 10.29 10.97
C LEU A 158 -7.42 8.79 10.78
N ILE A 159 -6.97 8.40 9.59
CA ILE A 159 -6.52 7.04 9.29
C ILE A 159 -4.99 7.02 9.31
N GLU A 160 -4.43 6.35 10.31
CA GLU A 160 -3.00 6.22 10.62
C GLU A 160 -2.48 4.83 10.21
N ASN A 161 -1.16 4.66 10.30
CA ASN A 161 -0.50 3.36 10.09
C ASN A 161 -0.59 2.53 11.37
N LYS A 162 -1.75 1.94 11.62
CA LYS A 162 -2.00 0.96 12.69
C LYS A 162 -3.05 -0.04 12.24
N SER A 163 -3.16 -1.15 12.96
CA SER A 163 -4.22 -2.13 12.76
C SER A 163 -5.57 -1.57 13.24
N TYR A 164 -6.64 -1.94 12.54
CA TYR A 164 -8.01 -1.53 12.86
C TYR A 164 -8.93 -2.75 12.89
N THR A 165 -9.92 -2.70 13.77
CA THR A 165 -11.08 -3.59 13.71
C THR A 165 -12.06 -3.14 12.62
N TYR A 166 -12.95 -4.03 12.21
CA TYR A 166 -13.98 -3.71 11.21
C TYR A 166 -14.83 -2.51 11.61
N ASP A 167 -15.29 -2.45 12.86
CA ASP A 167 -16.16 -1.37 13.35
C ASP A 167 -15.44 -0.02 13.45
N GLU A 168 -14.15 -0.03 13.80
CA GLU A 168 -13.32 1.18 13.77
C GLU A 168 -13.19 1.73 12.36
N ILE A 169 -12.95 0.87 11.36
CA ILE A 169 -12.91 1.29 9.96
C ILE A 169 -14.25 1.91 9.55
N ILE A 170 -15.38 1.25 9.84
CA ILE A 170 -16.70 1.82 9.52
C ILE A 170 -16.89 3.19 10.20
N SER A 171 -16.52 3.34 11.46
CA SER A 171 -16.61 4.62 12.18
C SER A 171 -15.72 5.72 11.57
N LEU A 172 -14.53 5.36 11.06
CA LEU A 172 -13.65 6.28 10.35
C LEU A 172 -14.24 6.68 9.00
N LEU A 173 -14.73 5.71 8.23
CA LEU A 173 -15.30 5.91 6.89
C LEU A 173 -16.63 6.69 6.92
N SER A 174 -17.40 6.59 8.00
CA SER A 174 -18.63 7.37 8.23
C SER A 174 -18.37 8.86 8.50
N SER A 175 -17.12 9.32 8.54
CA SER A 175 -16.81 10.73 8.80
C SER A 175 -16.93 11.60 7.55
N GLN A 176 -17.54 12.78 7.68
CA GLN A 176 -17.63 13.76 6.59
C GLN A 176 -16.24 14.21 6.11
N THR A 177 -15.26 14.32 7.01
CA THR A 177 -13.87 14.64 6.66
C THR A 177 -12.94 13.54 7.14
N ILE A 178 -12.09 13.05 6.24
CA ILE A 178 -11.13 11.98 6.53
C ILE A 178 -9.73 12.44 6.13
N ILE A 179 -8.85 12.51 7.12
CA ILE A 179 -7.41 12.74 6.95
C ILE A 179 -6.75 11.38 6.76
N VAL A 180 -6.00 11.23 5.67
CA VAL A 180 -5.38 9.95 5.29
C VAL A 180 -3.88 10.05 5.48
N GLN A 181 -3.32 9.23 6.36
CA GLN A 181 -1.88 9.04 6.54
C GLN A 181 -1.42 7.62 6.14
N ASN A 182 -2.36 6.68 6.08
CA ASN A 182 -2.11 5.34 5.55
C ASN A 182 -2.43 5.27 4.05
N ILE A 183 -1.40 5.05 3.23
CA ILE A 183 -1.51 5.01 1.76
C ILE A 183 -2.49 3.95 1.25
N TYR A 184 -2.67 2.85 1.98
CA TYR A 184 -3.49 1.72 1.53
C TYR A 184 -4.99 2.06 1.46
N PHE A 185 -5.44 3.07 2.21
CA PHE A 185 -6.84 3.54 2.18
C PHE A 185 -7.16 4.51 1.03
N LEU A 186 -6.16 5.02 0.31
CA LEU A 186 -6.37 6.03 -0.74
C LEU A 186 -7.31 5.52 -1.84
N LYS A 187 -7.11 4.28 -2.30
CA LYS A 187 -7.95 3.65 -3.34
C LYS A 187 -9.41 3.52 -2.90
N LEU A 188 -9.64 2.97 -1.72
CA LEU A 188 -10.97 2.82 -1.12
C LEU A 188 -11.68 4.18 -1.02
N LEU A 189 -11.00 5.19 -0.46
CA LEU A 189 -11.61 6.51 -0.27
C LEU A 189 -11.93 7.20 -1.59
N GLN A 190 -11.09 7.06 -2.61
CA GLN A 190 -11.42 7.55 -3.96
C GLN A 190 -12.69 6.89 -4.52
N SER A 191 -12.89 5.59 -4.27
CA SER A 191 -14.10 4.86 -4.64
C SER A 191 -15.32 5.39 -3.88
N LEU A 192 -15.22 5.53 -2.56
CA LEU A 192 -16.32 5.98 -1.69
C LEU A 192 -16.73 7.44 -1.95
N LYS A 193 -15.81 8.34 -2.28
CA LYS A 193 -16.11 9.74 -2.65
C LYS A 193 -17.05 9.88 -3.84
N LYS A 194 -17.16 8.86 -4.69
CA LYS A 194 -18.12 8.86 -5.82
C LYS A 194 -19.56 8.62 -5.37
N ARG A 195 -19.75 8.06 -4.18
CA ARG A 195 -21.05 7.65 -3.61
C ARG A 195 -21.48 8.48 -2.42
N TYR A 196 -20.53 9.03 -1.68
CA TYR A 196 -20.75 9.73 -0.42
C TYR A 196 -20.09 11.12 -0.45
N PRO A 197 -20.70 12.14 0.20
CA PRO A 197 -20.17 13.49 0.27
C PRO A 197 -19.00 13.61 1.28
N ILE A 198 -17.95 12.81 1.07
CA ILE A 198 -16.77 12.75 1.93
C ILE A 198 -15.70 13.71 1.41
N THR A 199 -15.12 14.50 2.31
CA THR A 199 -13.90 15.27 2.06
C THR A 199 -12.69 14.45 2.48
N MET A 200 -11.86 14.08 1.51
CA MET A 200 -10.59 13.38 1.76
C MET A 200 -9.44 14.39 1.74
N ILE A 201 -8.64 14.39 2.81
CA ILE A 201 -7.40 15.17 2.95
C ILE A 201 -6.24 14.17 2.90
N ASP A 202 -5.56 14.12 1.76
CA ASP A 202 -4.41 13.24 1.54
C ASP A 202 -3.15 13.84 2.22
N ASN A 203 -2.76 13.26 3.35
CA ASN A 203 -1.55 13.62 4.10
C ASN A 203 -0.53 12.46 4.09
N THR A 204 -0.49 11.68 3.00
CA THR A 204 0.44 10.55 2.82
C THR A 204 1.74 10.95 2.11
N ARG A 205 1.80 12.15 1.54
CA ARG A 205 2.97 12.72 0.84
C ARG A 205 3.14 14.21 1.13
N ILE A 206 4.28 14.73 0.70
CA ILE A 206 4.48 16.17 0.57
C ILE A 206 3.48 16.74 -0.44
N GLN A 207 2.74 17.75 -0.02
CA GLN A 207 1.79 18.51 -0.84
C GLN A 207 2.32 19.93 -1.08
N GLU A 208 1.61 20.69 -1.91
CA GLU A 208 1.87 22.12 -2.10
C GLU A 208 1.72 22.91 -0.79
N LEU A 209 2.43 24.04 -0.66
CA LEU A 209 2.29 24.88 0.54
C LEU A 209 0.86 25.40 0.74
N SER A 210 0.15 25.72 -0.36
CA SER A 210 -1.24 26.15 -0.29
C SER A 210 -2.16 25.10 0.34
N PHE A 211 -1.87 23.81 0.16
CA PHE A 211 -2.59 22.72 0.82
C PHE A 211 -2.38 22.78 2.33
N TYR A 212 -1.14 22.94 2.79
CA TYR A 212 -0.85 22.98 4.22
C TYR A 212 -1.40 24.24 4.89
N PHE A 213 -1.35 25.41 4.23
CA PHE A 213 -2.00 26.62 4.75
C PHE A 213 -3.52 26.44 4.87
N LYS A 214 -4.16 25.80 3.88
CA LYS A 214 -5.60 25.52 3.89
C LYS A 214 -6.01 24.58 5.03
N TYR A 215 -5.19 23.58 5.34
CA TYR A 215 -5.53 22.50 6.27
C TYR A 215 -4.73 22.50 7.57
N LYS A 216 -4.03 23.60 7.91
CA LYS A 216 -3.10 23.67 9.05
C LYS A 216 -3.75 23.25 10.38
N ASP A 217 -4.98 23.70 10.64
CA ASP A 217 -5.67 23.44 11.91
C ASP A 217 -6.06 21.96 12.00
N LEU A 218 -6.60 21.41 10.91
CA LEU A 218 -6.98 19.99 10.81
C LEU A 218 -5.79 19.05 10.91
N LEU A 219 -4.65 19.45 10.34
CA LEU A 219 -3.41 18.66 10.37
C LEU A 219 -2.57 18.94 11.62
N SER A 220 -3.02 19.82 12.52
CA SER A 220 -2.27 20.28 13.70
C SER A 220 -0.83 20.69 13.34
N ILE A 221 -0.70 21.61 12.38
CA ILE A 221 0.58 22.15 11.91
C ILE A 221 0.78 23.53 12.54
N ASP A 222 1.94 23.75 13.16
CA ASP A 222 2.33 25.08 13.63
C ASP A 222 2.56 26.01 12.43
N GLU A 223 1.81 27.11 12.37
CA GLU A 223 1.91 28.12 11.33
C GLU A 223 3.31 28.72 11.22
N LYS A 224 4.07 28.79 12.32
CA LYS A 224 5.47 29.25 12.29
C LYS A 224 6.34 28.36 11.41
N LYS A 225 6.11 27.04 11.39
CA LYS A 225 6.81 26.11 10.48
C LYS A 225 6.50 26.44 9.02
N LEU A 226 5.24 26.70 8.69
CA LEU A 226 4.83 27.04 7.32
C LEU A 226 5.45 28.37 6.85
N ILE A 227 5.43 29.38 7.71
CA ILE A 227 6.05 30.68 7.44
C ILE A 227 7.57 30.52 7.26
N PHE A 228 8.22 29.72 8.10
CA PHE A 228 9.65 29.43 7.99
C PHE A 228 9.99 28.78 6.64
N ILE A 229 9.24 27.74 6.26
CA ILE A 229 9.39 27.07 4.97
C ILE A 229 9.22 28.09 3.83
N GLN A 230 8.13 28.85 3.82
CA GLN A 230 7.84 29.82 2.77
C GLN A 230 8.92 30.89 2.63
N LYS A 231 9.50 31.35 3.74
CA LYS A 231 10.55 32.37 3.77
C LYS A 231 11.91 31.85 3.27
N ASN A 232 12.24 30.59 3.54
CA ASN A 232 13.57 30.05 3.26
C ASN A 232 13.64 29.23 1.97
N LEU A 233 12.52 28.68 1.48
CA LEU A 233 12.47 27.93 0.22
C LEU A 233 13.07 28.71 -0.97
N PRO A 234 12.83 30.02 -1.17
CA PRO A 234 13.43 30.76 -2.28
C PRO A 234 14.95 30.93 -2.19
N LYS A 235 15.53 30.78 -0.99
CA LYS A 235 16.96 30.99 -0.70
C LYS A 235 17.81 29.76 -0.95
N ILE A 236 17.19 28.61 -1.21
CA ILE A 236 17.90 27.37 -1.48
C ILE A 236 18.71 27.52 -2.77
N ASP A 237 19.96 27.08 -2.72
CA ASP A 237 20.90 27.16 -3.82
C ASP A 237 20.51 26.17 -4.94
N ARG A 238 20.13 26.72 -6.09
CA ARG A 238 19.66 25.95 -7.26
C ARG A 238 20.81 25.33 -8.06
N THR A 239 22.05 25.70 -7.76
CA THR A 239 23.24 25.16 -8.43
C THR A 239 23.76 23.90 -7.75
N LYS A 240 23.40 23.69 -6.48
CA LYS A 240 23.75 22.49 -5.72
C LYS A 240 22.88 21.31 -6.13
N LYS A 241 23.48 20.14 -6.01
CA LYS A 241 22.80 18.85 -6.10
C LYS A 241 22.54 18.33 -4.69
N TYR A 242 21.36 17.78 -4.47
CA TYR A 242 20.93 17.28 -3.17
C TYR A 242 20.67 15.78 -3.22
N ALA A 243 21.18 15.08 -2.22
CA ALA A 243 20.86 13.68 -1.96
C ALA A 243 19.96 13.59 -0.72
N ILE A 244 18.82 12.90 -0.82
CA ILE A 244 17.82 12.84 0.25
C ILE A 244 17.54 11.40 0.64
N GLN A 245 17.54 11.13 1.95
CA GLN A 245 17.08 9.88 2.52
C GLN A 245 15.84 10.11 3.38
N SER A 246 14.71 9.53 2.98
CA SER A 246 13.44 9.62 3.70
C SER A 246 12.39 8.71 3.06
N LYS A 247 11.42 8.22 3.84
CA LYS A 247 10.19 7.62 3.27
C LYS A 247 9.38 8.59 2.40
N TYR A 248 9.56 9.91 2.58
CA TYR A 248 8.89 10.94 1.77
C TYR A 248 9.77 11.47 0.63
N ALA A 249 10.98 10.92 0.42
CA ALA A 249 11.99 11.49 -0.47
C ALA A 249 11.49 11.72 -1.90
N ALA A 250 10.74 10.76 -2.46
CA ALA A 250 10.17 10.89 -3.81
C ALA A 250 9.19 12.09 -3.92
N SER A 251 8.24 12.20 -2.99
CA SER A 251 7.29 13.32 -2.99
C SER A 251 7.94 14.67 -2.66
N LEU A 252 8.97 14.67 -1.80
CA LEU A 252 9.75 15.86 -1.50
C LEU A 252 10.52 16.35 -2.72
N ALA A 253 11.20 15.45 -3.43
CA ALA A 253 11.89 15.78 -4.68
C ALA A 253 10.94 16.34 -5.73
N TYR A 254 9.75 15.75 -5.87
CA TYR A 254 8.73 16.27 -6.77
C TYR A 254 8.28 17.68 -6.38
N PHE A 255 8.01 17.93 -5.09
CA PHE A 255 7.69 19.27 -4.58
C PHE A 255 8.81 20.27 -4.91
N LEU A 256 10.07 19.94 -4.59
CA LEU A 256 11.24 20.80 -4.81
C LEU A 256 11.46 21.12 -6.30
N SER A 257 11.20 20.17 -7.18
CA SER A 257 11.35 20.37 -8.63
C SER A 257 10.49 21.51 -9.17
N LYS A 258 9.31 21.76 -8.57
CA LYS A 258 8.42 22.88 -8.93
C LYS A 258 9.00 24.24 -8.57
N TYR A 259 9.98 24.28 -7.69
CA TYR A 259 10.74 25.47 -7.30
C TYR A 259 12.12 25.54 -7.97
N HIS A 260 12.37 24.68 -8.96
CA HIS A 260 13.66 24.55 -9.66
C HIS A 260 14.83 24.19 -8.73
N ILE A 261 14.56 23.41 -7.69
CA ILE A 261 15.56 22.82 -6.80
C ILE A 261 15.73 21.36 -7.21
N PHE A 262 16.95 20.96 -7.57
CA PHE A 262 17.24 19.66 -8.16
C PHE A 262 17.80 18.68 -7.12
N VAL A 263 17.13 17.55 -6.98
CA VAL A 263 17.58 16.41 -6.17
C VAL A 263 18.12 15.37 -7.15
N ASP A 264 19.38 14.98 -7.01
CA ASP A 264 20.05 14.04 -7.93
C ASP A 264 20.05 12.61 -7.40
N LYS A 265 19.93 12.41 -6.08
CA LYS A 265 19.91 11.09 -5.46
C LYS A 265 18.79 10.94 -4.44
N LEU A 266 18.07 9.82 -4.50
CA LEU A 266 17.03 9.44 -3.54
C LEU A 266 17.33 8.11 -2.89
N TYR A 267 17.28 8.07 -1.57
CA TYR A 267 17.36 6.85 -0.77
C TYR A 267 16.00 6.59 -0.11
N LEU A 268 15.36 5.52 -0.54
CA LEU A 268 14.02 5.11 -0.11
C LEU A 268 14.11 3.81 0.70
N PRO A 269 13.26 3.61 1.71
CA PRO A 269 13.34 2.43 2.58
C PRO A 269 12.96 1.14 1.85
N TYR A 270 12.09 1.21 0.84
CA TYR A 270 11.65 0.09 0.02
C TYR A 270 11.09 0.60 -1.30
N TYR A 271 10.83 -0.32 -2.23
CA TYR A 271 10.17 -0.04 -3.50
C TYR A 271 8.73 -0.55 -3.46
N SER A 272 7.73 0.29 -3.77
CA SER A 272 6.30 -0.05 -3.78
C SER A 272 5.60 0.60 -4.97
N ASP A 273 4.37 0.17 -5.30
CA ASP A 273 3.60 0.81 -6.38
C ASP A 273 3.36 2.30 -6.10
N TYR A 274 3.04 2.66 -4.86
CA TYR A 274 2.88 4.07 -4.47
C TYR A 274 4.15 4.89 -4.76
N ILE A 275 5.31 4.39 -4.32
CA ILE A 275 6.60 5.04 -4.55
C ILE A 275 6.89 5.12 -6.06
N TYR A 276 6.63 4.05 -6.81
CA TYR A 276 6.78 4.03 -8.26
C TYR A 276 5.96 5.12 -8.97
N GLN A 277 4.70 5.33 -8.56
CA GLN A 277 3.88 6.40 -9.14
C GLN A 277 4.40 7.81 -8.79
N GLU A 278 5.02 8.02 -7.62
CA GLU A 278 5.67 9.28 -7.30
C GLU A 278 6.97 9.49 -8.10
N LEU A 279 7.79 8.44 -8.24
CA LEU A 279 9.04 8.48 -9.02
C LEU A 279 8.80 8.80 -10.50
N LYS A 280 7.69 8.34 -11.09
CA LYS A 280 7.31 8.68 -12.48
C LYS A 280 7.16 10.18 -12.75
N LYS A 281 6.97 10.99 -11.71
CA LYS A 281 6.80 12.44 -11.82
C LYS A 281 8.14 13.19 -11.82
N LEU A 282 9.23 12.49 -11.51
CA LEU A 282 10.56 13.06 -11.39
C LEU A 282 11.30 13.07 -12.74
N ASN A 283 12.41 13.81 -12.78
CA ASN A 283 13.33 13.77 -13.90
C ASN A 283 13.98 12.36 -14.00
N PRO A 284 14.09 11.74 -15.19
CA PRO A 284 14.73 10.44 -15.37
C PRO A 284 16.22 10.40 -14.97
N GLU A 285 16.89 11.53 -14.82
CA GLU A 285 18.30 11.61 -14.40
C GLU A 285 18.51 11.41 -12.89
N VAL A 286 17.44 11.35 -12.09
CA VAL A 286 17.54 11.12 -10.64
C VAL A 286 17.97 9.68 -10.36
N GLU A 287 19.06 9.49 -9.62
CA GLU A 287 19.50 8.18 -9.16
C GLU A 287 18.65 7.74 -7.96
N ILE A 288 18.16 6.49 -7.99
CA ILE A 288 17.24 5.95 -6.99
C ILE A 288 17.84 4.72 -6.34
N PHE A 289 17.87 4.72 -5.01
CA PHE A 289 18.43 3.66 -4.17
C PHE A 289 17.37 3.18 -3.17
N PHE A 290 17.29 1.86 -2.98
CA PHE A 290 16.35 1.22 -2.04
C PHE A 290 17.08 0.63 -0.83
N TYR A 291 17.89 1.46 -0.18
CA TYR A 291 18.63 1.14 1.03
C TYR A 291 19.05 2.42 1.75
N SER A 292 19.42 2.33 3.02
CA SER A 292 19.95 3.45 3.78
C SER A 292 21.41 3.72 3.43
N SER A 293 21.73 4.97 3.12
CA SER A 293 23.09 5.48 2.97
C SER A 293 23.71 5.82 4.33
N ILE A 294 25.03 5.65 4.41
CA ILE A 294 25.89 6.14 5.50
C ILE A 294 26.77 7.32 5.06
N GLU A 295 26.58 7.81 3.83
CA GLU A 295 27.36 8.92 3.29
C GLU A 295 26.99 10.25 3.97
N THR A 296 28.01 11.06 4.29
CA THR A 296 27.84 12.31 5.06
C THR A 296 27.20 13.45 4.27
N ASN A 297 27.18 13.37 2.94
CA ASN A 297 26.55 14.32 2.02
C ASN A 297 25.09 13.98 1.71
N VAL A 298 24.53 12.93 2.33
CA VAL A 298 23.11 12.58 2.20
C VAL A 298 22.32 13.20 3.35
N LEU A 299 21.30 13.98 3.00
CA LEU A 299 20.37 14.56 3.97
C LEU A 299 19.42 13.47 4.46
N SER A 300 19.75 12.89 5.61
CA SER A 300 18.91 11.90 6.30
C SER A 300 17.84 12.61 7.13
N LEU A 301 16.61 12.60 6.64
CA LEU A 301 15.45 13.14 7.33
C LEU A 301 14.89 12.03 8.25
N GLN A 302 15.30 12.05 9.52
CA GLN A 302 15.04 10.95 10.45
C GLN A 302 13.56 10.61 10.59
N GLU A 303 13.23 9.32 10.54
CA GLU A 303 11.85 8.83 10.62
C GLU A 303 11.21 9.07 12.00
N SER A 304 12.00 9.10 13.08
CA SER A 304 11.53 9.45 14.43
C SER A 304 11.07 10.90 14.52
N ASP A 305 11.73 11.79 13.77
CA ASP A 305 11.56 13.24 13.85
C ASP A 305 10.55 13.74 12.80
N ALA A 306 10.42 13.05 11.67
CA ALA A 306 9.48 13.36 10.58
C ALA A 306 8.25 12.43 10.58
N LYS A 307 7.39 12.58 11.58
CA LYS A 307 6.13 11.82 11.65
C LYS A 307 5.19 12.17 10.50
N LYS A 308 5.05 13.47 10.18
CA LYS A 308 4.19 13.96 9.09
C LYS A 308 5.02 14.37 7.87
N PRO A 309 4.46 14.35 6.66
CA PRO A 309 5.19 14.81 5.47
C PRO A 309 5.73 16.24 5.62
N ILE A 310 4.93 17.16 6.16
CA ILE A 310 5.36 18.56 6.35
C ILE A 310 6.61 18.70 7.23
N ASP A 311 6.83 17.78 8.19
CA ASP A 311 8.01 17.81 9.05
C ASP A 311 9.28 17.47 8.26
N ALA A 312 9.20 16.54 7.29
CA ALA A 312 10.31 16.24 6.39
C ALA A 312 10.69 17.44 5.51
N LEU A 313 9.69 18.17 4.98
CA LEU A 313 9.94 19.41 4.23
C LEU A 313 10.58 20.49 5.13
N TYR A 314 10.08 20.64 6.36
CA TYR A 314 10.65 21.58 7.33
C TYR A 314 12.12 21.25 7.62
N GLN A 315 12.42 20.00 7.96
CA GLN A 315 13.79 19.55 8.27
C GLN A 315 14.74 19.76 7.09
N PHE A 316 14.32 19.41 5.87
CA PHE A 316 15.13 19.63 4.67
C PHE A 316 15.54 21.10 4.54
N ILE A 317 14.58 22.01 4.71
CA ILE A 317 14.83 23.46 4.60
C ILE A 317 15.67 23.96 5.76
N GLU A 318 15.44 23.47 6.98
CA GLU A 318 16.22 23.83 8.16
C GLU A 318 17.69 23.45 8.01
N VAL A 319 17.99 22.23 7.56
CA VAL A 319 19.36 21.77 7.35
C VAL A 319 20.05 22.56 6.25
N ILE A 320 19.36 22.90 5.16
CA ILE A 320 19.97 23.62 4.04
C ILE A 320 20.07 25.12 4.29
N ALA A 321 19.11 25.74 4.98
CA ALA A 321 19.09 27.19 5.19
C ALA A 321 20.02 27.64 6.33
N CYS A 322 20.42 26.73 7.22
CA CYS A 322 21.36 27.00 8.32
C CYS A 322 22.82 26.70 7.94
N HIS A 323 23.10 26.31 6.70
CA HIS A 323 24.43 25.97 6.16
C HIS A 323 24.71 26.69 4.83
#